data_AF-A0A7J6GYL9-F1
#
_entry.id   AF-A0A7J6GYL9-F1
#
_cell.length_a   1.000
_cell.length_b   1.000
_cell.length_c   1.000
_cell.angle_alpha   90.00
_cell.angle_beta   90.00
_cell.angle_gamma   90.00
#
_symmetry.space_group_name_H-M   'P 1'
#
loop_
_entity.id
_entity.type
_entity.pdbx_description
1 polymer ?
#
loop_
_entity_poly.entity_id
_entity_poly.type
_entity_poly.pdbx_seq_one_letter_code
_entity_poly.pdbx_strand_id
1 'polypeptide(L)'
;MDIEQKQAELIDHFVNQASTLKGSALGSLVAEATSHPSLFAFSEILAVPTLVELEETGNSVHLDVLRLFAHGTWSDFKRNDERLPQLSPEQTLKLKQLTVLTLAETNKVLPYDQLMQELDVTNVRELEDFLINECMYAGIVRGKLDQLRRCFEVQFAAGRDLRPGQLGTMIQTLSSWLATSDNLLVSIQDKIKWADTVSDLDRKHKKDVEDKVEEVKKSLSLKADIEFRGHEEVFSEPGGVMDYEEDRSRPKRRRHPIS
;
A
#
# COMPACT_ATOMS: atom_id res chain seq x y z
N MET A 1 -4.58 -5.29 -16.96
CA MET A 1 -4.98 -3.89 -17.27
C MET A 1 -4.86 -3.64 -18.76
N ASP A 2 -5.62 -2.71 -19.35
CA ASP A 2 -5.63 -2.47 -20.81
C ASP A 2 -4.24 -2.17 -21.41
N ILE A 3 -3.32 -1.61 -20.62
CA ILE A 3 -1.94 -1.32 -21.04
C ILE A 3 -1.10 -2.61 -21.15
N GLU A 4 -1.21 -3.53 -20.19
CA GLU A 4 -0.44 -4.78 -20.18
C GLU A 4 -0.84 -5.69 -21.35
N GLN A 5 -2.15 -5.74 -21.68
CA GLN A 5 -2.62 -6.54 -22.83
C GLN A 5 -2.12 -5.95 -24.16
N LYS A 6 -2.21 -4.63 -24.34
CA LYS A 6 -1.68 -3.95 -25.53
C LYS A 6 -0.16 -4.11 -25.65
N GLN A 7 0.56 -4.12 -24.53
CA GLN A 7 2.00 -4.36 -24.52
C GLN A 7 2.35 -5.77 -24.95
N ALA A 8 1.63 -6.79 -24.49
CA ALA A 8 1.90 -8.18 -24.88
C ALA A 8 1.86 -8.38 -26.40
N GLU A 9 0.84 -7.83 -27.07
CA GLU A 9 0.72 -7.91 -28.54
C GLU A 9 1.89 -7.23 -29.26
N LEU A 10 2.35 -6.09 -28.74
CA LEU A 10 3.49 -5.35 -29.31
C LEU A 10 4.81 -6.11 -29.07
N ILE A 11 5.00 -6.67 -27.87
CA ILE A 11 6.18 -7.47 -27.54
C ILE A 11 6.25 -8.67 -28.49
N ASP A 12 5.15 -9.41 -28.66
CA ASP A 12 5.10 -10.55 -29.58
C ASP A 12 5.43 -10.13 -31.02
N HIS A 13 4.91 -8.98 -31.48
CA HIS A 13 5.24 -8.44 -32.80
C HIS A 13 6.74 -8.17 -32.96
N PHE A 14 7.36 -7.45 -32.00
CA PHE A 14 8.78 -7.12 -32.04
C PHE A 14 9.69 -8.34 -31.87
N VAL A 15 9.31 -9.31 -31.03
CA VAL A 15 10.04 -10.57 -30.84
C VAL A 15 10.02 -11.40 -32.14
N ASN A 16 8.87 -11.50 -32.80
CA ASN A 16 8.77 -12.20 -34.09
C ASN A 16 9.63 -11.52 -35.16
N GLN A 17 9.64 -10.20 -35.24
CA GLN A 17 10.52 -9.47 -36.16
C GLN A 17 12.01 -9.65 -35.81
N ALA A 18 12.37 -9.58 -34.54
CA ALA A 18 13.75 -9.80 -34.09
C ALA A 18 14.25 -11.22 -34.41
N SER A 19 13.37 -12.21 -34.39
CA SER A 19 13.71 -13.60 -34.76
C SER A 19 13.98 -13.80 -36.25
N THR A 20 13.40 -12.96 -37.12
CA THR A 20 13.47 -13.12 -38.59
C THR A 20 14.52 -12.22 -39.24
N LEU A 21 14.73 -11.03 -38.69
CA LEU A 21 15.68 -10.03 -39.19
C LEU A 21 17.12 -10.36 -38.78
N LYS A 22 18.10 -9.97 -39.61
CA LYS A 22 19.54 -10.17 -39.35
C LYS A 22 20.33 -8.91 -39.66
N GLY A 23 21.47 -8.74 -38.98
CA GLY A 23 22.44 -7.68 -39.26
C GLY A 23 21.89 -6.27 -38.99
N SER A 24 22.09 -5.35 -39.93
CA SER A 24 21.75 -3.93 -39.76
C SER A 24 20.25 -3.65 -39.55
N ALA A 25 19.37 -4.54 -39.99
CA ALA A 25 17.92 -4.42 -39.79
C ALA A 25 17.49 -4.54 -38.32
N LEU A 26 18.31 -5.17 -37.47
CA LEU A 26 18.05 -5.25 -36.05
C LEU A 26 18.29 -3.91 -35.35
N GLY A 27 19.23 -3.10 -35.84
CA GLY A 27 19.44 -1.74 -35.32
C GLY A 27 18.22 -0.85 -35.53
N SER A 28 17.60 -0.90 -36.72
CA SER A 28 16.34 -0.19 -36.99
C SER A 28 15.18 -0.71 -36.15
N LEU A 29 15.12 -2.02 -35.89
CA LEU A 29 14.09 -2.61 -35.04
C LEU A 29 14.22 -2.13 -33.59
N VAL A 30 15.45 -2.08 -33.06
CA VAL A 30 15.70 -1.55 -31.71
C VAL A 30 15.31 -0.08 -31.62
N ALA A 31 15.64 0.72 -32.64
CA ALA A 31 15.24 2.12 -32.69
C ALA A 31 13.70 2.26 -32.68
N GLU A 32 12.99 1.46 -33.49
CA GLU A 32 11.53 1.46 -33.54
C GLU A 32 10.91 1.02 -32.20
N ALA A 33 11.37 -0.07 -31.61
CA ALA A 33 10.89 -0.58 -30.32
C ALA A 33 11.11 0.46 -29.20
N THR A 34 12.32 1.05 -29.13
CA THR A 34 12.66 2.05 -28.10
C THR A 34 11.92 3.37 -28.30
N SER A 35 11.50 3.73 -29.52
CA SER A 35 10.64 4.89 -29.80
C SER A 35 9.14 4.62 -29.60
N HIS A 36 8.67 3.37 -29.62
CA HIS A 36 7.23 3.07 -29.66
C HIS A 36 6.45 3.52 -28.40
N PRO A 37 5.45 4.42 -28.46
CA PRO A 37 4.89 5.11 -27.29
C PRO A 37 4.24 4.21 -26.24
N SER A 38 3.74 3.03 -26.64
CA SER A 38 3.05 2.10 -25.73
C SER A 38 3.95 0.97 -25.18
N LEU A 39 5.20 0.86 -25.64
CA LEU A 39 6.10 -0.24 -25.28
C LEU A 39 7.08 0.20 -24.18
N PHE A 40 6.97 -0.42 -23.00
CA PHE A 40 7.78 -0.11 -21.81
C PHE A 40 8.51 -1.34 -21.22
N ALA A 41 8.34 -2.52 -21.83
CA ALA A 41 9.04 -3.75 -21.46
C ALA A 41 9.86 -4.24 -22.66
N PHE A 42 11.10 -4.64 -22.39
CA PHE A 42 12.13 -4.95 -23.38
C PHE A 42 12.88 -6.24 -23.08
N SER A 43 12.64 -6.90 -21.95
CA SER A 43 13.36 -8.11 -21.53
C SER A 43 13.18 -9.26 -22.52
N GLU A 44 11.97 -9.46 -23.01
CA GLU A 44 11.62 -10.51 -23.97
C GLU A 44 12.28 -10.26 -25.32
N ILE A 45 12.35 -8.99 -25.75
CA ILE A 45 13.06 -8.59 -26.97
C ILE A 45 14.57 -8.83 -26.78
N LEU A 46 15.13 -8.42 -25.63
CA LEU A 46 16.54 -8.61 -25.31
C LEU A 46 16.94 -10.11 -25.21
N ALA A 47 16.01 -10.98 -24.83
CA ALA A 47 16.23 -12.42 -24.72
C ALA A 47 16.27 -13.17 -26.06
N VAL A 48 15.96 -12.51 -27.18
CA VAL A 48 15.98 -13.14 -28.50
C VAL A 48 17.43 -13.52 -28.89
N PRO A 49 17.72 -14.79 -29.23
CA PRO A 49 19.08 -15.26 -29.51
C PRO A 49 19.78 -14.47 -30.63
N THR A 50 19.06 -14.07 -31.67
CA THR A 50 19.57 -13.28 -32.79
C THR A 50 20.14 -11.92 -32.35
N LEU A 51 19.60 -11.34 -31.27
CA LEU A 51 20.10 -10.10 -30.70
C LEU A 51 21.34 -10.36 -29.84
N VAL A 52 21.42 -11.48 -29.13
CA VAL A 52 22.62 -11.86 -28.37
C VAL A 52 23.82 -12.08 -29.32
N GLU A 53 23.58 -12.68 -30.48
CA GLU A 53 24.60 -12.84 -31.54
C GLU A 53 25.12 -11.50 -32.09
N LEU A 54 24.35 -10.40 -31.97
CA LEU A 54 24.83 -9.07 -32.39
C LEU A 54 25.97 -8.52 -31.53
N GLU A 55 26.14 -9.03 -30.30
CA GLU A 55 27.24 -8.63 -29.41
C GLU A 55 28.62 -8.90 -30.07
N GLU A 56 28.69 -9.89 -30.96
CA GLU A 56 29.90 -10.26 -31.70
C GLU A 56 30.10 -9.45 -33.00
N THR A 57 29.07 -8.75 -33.50
CA THR A 57 29.04 -8.17 -34.86
C THR A 57 28.97 -6.64 -34.88
N GLY A 58 29.82 -5.94 -34.13
CA GLY A 58 30.08 -4.49 -34.28
C GLY A 58 28.89 -3.52 -34.06
N ASN A 59 27.68 -4.04 -33.89
CA ASN A 59 26.43 -3.31 -33.59
C ASN A 59 26.10 -3.36 -32.09
N SER A 60 27.09 -3.65 -31.24
CA SER A 60 26.96 -3.73 -29.78
C SER A 60 26.28 -2.50 -29.17
N VAL A 61 26.48 -1.34 -29.80
CA VAL A 61 25.89 -0.05 -29.40
C VAL A 61 24.36 -0.10 -29.32
N HIS A 62 23.67 -0.76 -30.26
CA HIS A 62 22.20 -0.87 -30.24
C HIS A 62 21.72 -1.79 -29.11
N LEU A 63 22.51 -2.83 -28.81
CA LEU A 63 22.22 -3.75 -27.72
C LEU A 63 22.42 -3.08 -26.36
N ASP A 64 23.45 -2.23 -26.24
CA ASP A 64 23.69 -1.43 -25.04
C ASP A 64 22.55 -0.41 -24.81
N VAL A 65 22.00 0.18 -25.87
CA VAL A 65 20.78 0.99 -25.78
C VAL A 65 19.60 0.16 -25.29
N LEU A 66 19.38 -1.04 -25.83
CA LEU A 66 18.28 -1.90 -25.38
C LEU A 66 18.43 -2.31 -23.91
N ARG A 67 19.66 -2.65 -23.48
CA ARG A 67 20.00 -2.93 -22.07
C ARG A 67 19.75 -1.72 -21.16
N LEU A 68 20.08 -0.51 -21.63
CA LEU A 68 19.79 0.73 -20.92
C LEU A 68 18.29 0.95 -20.74
N PHE A 69 17.47 0.69 -21.77
CA PHE A 69 16.02 0.83 -21.67
C PHE A 69 15.39 -0.25 -20.77
N ALA A 70 15.89 -1.49 -20.85
CA ALA A 70 15.41 -2.57 -20.00
C ALA A 70 15.74 -2.33 -18.52
N HIS A 71 16.95 -1.87 -18.19
CA HIS A 71 17.41 -1.89 -16.80
C HIS A 71 17.93 -0.57 -16.25
N GLY A 72 18.39 0.36 -17.08
CA GLY A 72 19.03 1.60 -16.65
C GLY A 72 18.09 2.79 -16.52
N THR A 73 18.64 3.98 -16.29
CA THR A 73 17.91 5.24 -16.10
C THR A 73 18.47 6.36 -16.96
N TRP A 74 17.80 7.52 -16.98
CA TRP A 74 18.29 8.73 -17.63
C TRP A 74 19.66 9.18 -17.12
N SER A 75 19.89 9.07 -15.80
CA SER A 75 21.19 9.32 -15.20
C SER A 75 22.27 8.36 -15.68
N ASP A 76 21.93 7.09 -15.94
CA ASP A 76 22.87 6.10 -16.48
C ASP A 76 23.25 6.41 -17.93
N PHE A 77 22.31 6.92 -18.72
CA PHE A 77 22.56 7.42 -20.08
C PHE A 77 23.56 8.57 -20.07
N LYS A 78 23.32 9.60 -19.25
CA LYS A 78 24.23 10.76 -19.18
C LYS A 78 25.65 10.40 -18.76
N ARG A 79 25.82 9.39 -17.88
CA ARG A 79 27.15 8.92 -17.47
C ARG A 79 27.88 8.16 -18.57
N ASN A 80 27.16 7.63 -19.55
CA ASN A 80 27.67 6.82 -20.65
C ASN A 80 27.51 7.49 -22.03
N ASP A 81 27.29 8.81 -22.07
CA ASP A 81 27.00 9.58 -23.30
C ASP A 81 28.09 9.43 -24.39
N GLU A 82 29.34 9.15 -23.99
CA GLU A 82 30.44 8.90 -24.93
C GLU A 82 30.38 7.54 -25.63
N ARG A 83 29.68 6.56 -25.07
CA ARG A 83 29.62 5.17 -25.59
C ARG A 83 28.31 4.84 -26.29
N LEU A 84 27.25 5.57 -25.97
CA LEU A 84 25.91 5.34 -26.50
C LEU A 84 25.63 6.29 -27.67
N PRO A 85 24.76 5.90 -28.62
CA PRO A 85 24.39 6.77 -29.71
C PRO A 85 23.45 7.87 -29.18
N GLN A 86 23.41 8.99 -29.89
CA GLN A 86 22.46 10.07 -29.58
C GLN A 86 21.02 9.56 -29.72
N LEU A 87 20.24 9.72 -28.65
CA LEU A 87 18.86 9.26 -28.59
C LEU A 87 17.92 10.23 -29.33
N SER A 88 16.89 9.68 -29.99
CA SER A 88 15.80 10.47 -30.54
C SER A 88 15.02 11.18 -29.42
N PRO A 89 14.23 12.23 -29.74
CA PRO A 89 13.37 12.88 -28.75
C PRO A 89 12.38 11.90 -28.09
N GLU A 90 11.86 10.94 -28.86
CA GLU A 90 10.93 9.90 -28.42
C GLU A 90 11.61 8.90 -27.46
N GLN A 91 12.83 8.48 -27.79
CA GLN A 91 13.65 7.63 -26.94
C GLN A 91 14.01 8.33 -25.62
N THR A 92 14.37 9.61 -25.70
CA THR A 92 14.68 10.45 -24.52
C THR A 92 13.46 10.55 -23.59
N LEU A 93 12.30 10.86 -24.15
CA LEU A 93 11.02 10.91 -23.43
C LEU A 93 10.75 9.58 -22.72
N LYS A 94 10.90 8.47 -23.43
CA LYS A 94 10.67 7.14 -22.87
C LYS A 94 11.66 6.77 -21.77
N LEU A 95 12.94 7.08 -21.94
CA LEU A 95 13.92 6.80 -20.90
C LEU A 95 13.65 7.60 -19.62
N LYS A 96 13.16 8.85 -19.75
CA LYS A 96 12.67 9.64 -18.61
C LYS A 96 11.45 9.00 -17.96
N GLN A 97 10.47 8.51 -18.74
CA GLN A 97 9.30 7.79 -18.21
C GLN A 97 9.71 6.53 -17.43
N LEU A 98 10.62 5.71 -17.97
CA LEU A 98 11.15 4.51 -17.32
C LEU A 98 11.93 4.84 -16.04
N THR A 99 12.60 6.00 -16.00
CA THR A 99 13.27 6.50 -14.80
C THR A 99 12.26 6.80 -13.70
N VAL A 100 11.12 7.44 -14.01
CA VAL A 100 10.03 7.65 -13.04
C VAL A 100 9.50 6.33 -12.51
N LEU A 101 9.29 5.32 -13.37
CA LEU A 101 8.85 3.99 -12.94
C LEU A 101 9.83 3.34 -11.96
N THR A 102 11.13 3.44 -12.24
CA THR A 102 12.18 2.90 -11.37
C THR A 102 12.19 3.58 -9.99
N LEU A 103 12.00 4.91 -9.96
CA LEU A 103 11.90 5.66 -8.70
C LEU A 103 10.63 5.28 -7.92
N ALA A 104 9.51 5.14 -8.63
CA ALA A 104 8.21 4.76 -8.07
C ALA A 104 8.15 3.32 -7.53
N GLU A 105 9.01 2.43 -8.04
CA GLU A 105 9.21 1.07 -7.52
C GLU A 105 9.78 1.12 -6.09
N THR A 106 10.74 2.01 -5.85
CA THR A 106 11.45 2.10 -4.56
C THR A 106 10.70 2.93 -3.54
N ASN A 107 10.10 4.06 -3.95
CA ASN A 107 9.51 5.05 -3.06
C ASN A 107 8.08 5.42 -3.47
N LYS A 108 7.14 5.37 -2.51
CA LYS A 108 5.75 5.80 -2.73
C LYS A 108 5.56 7.32 -2.72
N VAL A 109 6.51 8.07 -2.15
CA VAL A 109 6.51 9.53 -2.14
C VAL A 109 7.81 10.00 -2.78
N LEU A 110 7.70 10.64 -3.95
CA LEU A 110 8.83 11.09 -4.75
C LEU A 110 8.99 12.60 -4.60
N PRO A 111 10.07 13.10 -3.96
CA PRO A 111 10.33 14.53 -3.89
C PRO A 111 10.59 15.13 -5.27
N TYR A 112 10.09 16.34 -5.51
CA TYR A 112 10.30 17.03 -6.78
C TYR A 112 11.76 17.28 -7.07
N ASP A 113 12.57 17.61 -6.05
CA ASP A 113 13.99 17.92 -6.26
C ASP A 113 14.75 16.68 -6.76
N GLN A 114 14.41 15.47 -6.26
CA GLN A 114 14.96 14.21 -6.76
C GLN A 114 14.51 13.94 -8.20
N LEU A 115 13.22 14.11 -8.50
CA LEU A 115 12.69 13.92 -9.85
C LEU A 115 13.32 14.89 -10.86
N MET A 116 13.47 16.16 -10.48
CA MET A 116 14.10 17.19 -11.31
C MET A 116 15.55 16.84 -11.61
N GLN A 117 16.30 16.35 -10.62
CA GLN A 117 17.68 15.91 -10.80
C GLN A 117 17.78 14.69 -11.72
N GLU A 118 16.99 13.65 -11.45
CA GLU A 118 17.04 12.38 -12.20
C GLU A 118 16.49 12.48 -13.63
N LEU A 119 15.58 13.43 -13.90
CA LEU A 119 14.99 13.65 -15.21
C LEU A 119 15.63 14.81 -15.98
N ASP A 120 16.58 15.53 -15.36
CA ASP A 120 17.18 16.75 -15.89
C ASP A 120 16.16 17.83 -16.26
N VAL A 121 15.24 18.09 -15.33
CA VAL A 121 14.17 19.07 -15.50
C VAL A 121 14.44 20.26 -14.61
N THR A 122 14.40 21.46 -15.18
CA THR A 122 14.83 22.69 -14.48
C THR A 122 13.70 23.36 -13.70
N ASN A 123 12.45 23.15 -14.11
CA ASN A 123 11.29 23.83 -13.55
C ASN A 123 10.24 22.83 -13.03
N VAL A 124 9.62 23.17 -11.90
CA VAL A 124 8.50 22.40 -11.32
C VAL A 124 7.35 22.28 -12.32
N ARG A 125 7.04 23.34 -13.07
CA ARG A 125 5.95 23.30 -14.07
C ARG A 125 6.22 22.27 -15.16
N GLU A 126 7.45 22.23 -15.66
CA GLU A 126 7.87 21.27 -16.67
C GLU A 126 7.80 19.84 -16.11
N LEU A 127 8.18 19.64 -14.85
CA LEU A 127 8.06 18.35 -14.17
C LEU A 127 6.59 17.92 -14.04
N GLU A 128 5.71 18.80 -13.60
CA GLU A 128 4.27 18.51 -13.44
C GLU A 128 3.63 18.22 -14.79
N ASP A 129 3.91 19.02 -15.82
CA ASP A 129 3.44 18.79 -17.19
C ASP A 129 3.94 17.45 -17.73
N PHE A 130 5.20 17.08 -17.48
CA PHE A 130 5.76 15.78 -17.86
C PHE A 130 5.05 14.62 -17.12
N LEU A 131 4.87 14.73 -15.80
CA LEU A 131 4.20 13.68 -15.03
C LEU A 131 2.75 13.49 -15.48
N ILE A 132 2.04 14.57 -15.79
CA ILE A 132 0.65 14.50 -16.25
C ILE A 132 0.59 13.95 -17.67
N ASN A 133 1.17 14.66 -18.64
CA ASN A 133 1.03 14.39 -20.08
C ASN A 133 1.73 13.11 -20.51
N GLU A 134 2.92 12.86 -19.97
CA GLU A 134 3.77 11.78 -20.46
C GLU A 134 3.67 10.54 -19.59
N CYS A 135 3.36 10.65 -18.29
CA CYS A 135 3.28 9.48 -17.41
C CYS A 135 1.84 9.07 -17.06
N MET A 136 0.99 10.01 -16.61
CA MET A 136 -0.37 9.69 -16.18
C MET A 136 -1.30 9.40 -17.35
N TYR A 137 -1.24 10.18 -18.44
CA TYR A 137 -2.05 9.93 -19.63
C TYR A 137 -1.63 8.66 -20.38
N ALA A 138 -0.34 8.34 -20.39
CA ALA A 138 0.16 7.04 -20.85
C ALA A 138 -0.29 5.88 -19.95
N GLY A 139 -0.76 6.19 -18.73
CA GLY A 139 -1.28 5.25 -17.74
C GLY A 139 -0.21 4.37 -17.09
N ILE A 140 1.06 4.74 -17.25
CA ILE A 140 2.19 4.05 -16.61
C ILE A 140 2.26 4.35 -15.11
N VAL A 141 1.78 5.51 -14.68
CA VAL A 141 1.77 5.90 -13.26
C VAL A 141 0.44 6.55 -12.91
N ARG A 142 -0.06 6.31 -11.69
CA ARG A 142 -1.18 7.04 -11.10
C ARG A 142 -0.80 7.52 -9.71
N GLY A 143 -1.17 8.75 -9.39
CA GLY A 143 -0.83 9.35 -8.12
C GLY A 143 -1.41 10.75 -7.96
N LYS A 144 -0.99 11.44 -6.90
CA LYS A 144 -1.36 12.83 -6.63
C LYS A 144 -0.12 13.71 -6.55
N LEU A 145 -0.21 14.88 -7.17
CA LEU A 145 0.81 15.93 -7.09
C LEU A 145 0.50 16.82 -5.89
N ASP A 146 1.42 16.91 -4.94
CA ASP A 146 1.34 17.82 -3.80
C ASP A 146 2.36 18.95 -3.98
N GLN A 147 1.86 20.09 -4.47
CA GLN A 147 2.69 21.25 -4.74
C GLN A 147 3.21 21.93 -3.46
N LEU A 148 2.48 21.82 -2.34
CA LEU A 148 2.89 22.41 -1.06
C LEU A 148 4.06 21.64 -0.45
N ARG A 149 3.98 20.30 -0.46
CA ARG A 149 5.06 19.42 0.02
C ARG A 149 6.15 19.17 -1.02
N ARG A 150 5.96 19.66 -2.25
CA ARG A 150 6.84 19.44 -3.41
C ARG A 150 7.13 17.95 -3.61
N CYS A 151 6.09 17.14 -3.60
CA CYS A 151 6.22 15.70 -3.80
C CYS A 151 5.09 15.12 -4.65
N PHE A 152 5.40 13.98 -5.26
CA PHE A 152 4.46 13.17 -6.00
C PHE A 152 4.17 11.88 -5.23
N GLU A 153 2.91 11.70 -4.84
CA GLU A 153 2.45 10.53 -4.11
C GLU A 153 1.96 9.46 -5.10
N VAL A 154 2.77 8.41 -5.27
CA VAL A 154 2.51 7.30 -6.18
C VAL A 154 1.50 6.33 -5.56
N GLN A 155 0.36 6.16 -6.22
CA GLN A 155 -0.64 5.15 -5.87
C GLN A 155 -0.42 3.85 -6.66
N PHE A 156 -0.06 3.99 -7.92
CA PHE A 156 0.19 2.90 -8.83
C PHE A 156 1.35 3.26 -9.77
N ALA A 157 2.19 2.28 -10.05
CA ALA A 157 3.20 2.34 -11.09
C ALA A 157 3.19 1.01 -11.82
N ALA A 158 3.24 1.05 -13.15
CA ALA A 158 3.37 -0.14 -13.98
C ALA A 158 4.71 -0.83 -13.69
N GLY A 159 4.72 -2.16 -13.80
CA GLY A 159 5.95 -2.93 -13.71
C GLY A 159 6.85 -2.61 -14.90
N ARG A 160 8.14 -2.42 -14.63
CA ARG A 160 9.18 -2.44 -15.66
C ARG A 160 9.75 -3.87 -15.77
N ASP A 161 10.67 -4.04 -16.71
CA ASP A 161 11.54 -5.20 -16.86
C ASP A 161 12.24 -5.64 -15.57
N LEU A 162 12.21 -6.95 -15.33
CA LEU A 162 12.91 -7.58 -14.22
C LEU A 162 14.40 -7.71 -14.53
N ARG A 163 15.23 -7.22 -13.63
CA ARG A 163 16.67 -7.48 -13.67
C ARG A 163 16.95 -8.93 -13.27
N PRO A 164 17.97 -9.57 -13.86
CA PRO A 164 18.44 -10.88 -13.42
C PRO A 164 18.67 -10.91 -11.91
N GLY A 165 18.03 -11.83 -11.19
CA GLY A 165 18.14 -12.00 -9.75
C GLY A 165 17.08 -11.29 -8.89
N GLN A 166 16.27 -10.36 -9.44
CA GLN A 166 15.20 -9.69 -8.67
C GLN A 166 14.07 -10.64 -8.26
N LEU A 167 13.83 -11.72 -9.02
CA LEU A 167 12.79 -12.70 -8.72
C LEU A 167 12.95 -13.32 -7.31
N GLY A 168 14.19 -13.59 -6.89
CA GLY A 168 14.46 -14.12 -5.55
C GLY A 168 14.03 -13.15 -4.45
N THR A 169 14.35 -11.86 -4.62
CA THR A 169 13.94 -10.79 -3.69
C THR A 169 12.42 -10.63 -3.64
N MET A 170 11.72 -10.76 -4.77
CA MET A 170 10.26 -10.72 -4.82
C MET A 170 9.65 -11.89 -4.04
N ILE A 171 10.13 -13.11 -4.27
CA ILE A 171 9.68 -14.31 -3.55
C ILE A 171 9.90 -14.13 -2.04
N GLN A 172 11.07 -13.63 -1.64
CA GLN A 172 11.38 -13.39 -0.23
C GLN A 172 10.45 -12.33 0.38
N THR A 173 10.18 -11.24 -0.33
CA THR A 173 9.32 -10.15 0.15
C THR A 173 7.89 -10.64 0.35
N LEU A 174 7.35 -11.40 -0.60
CA LEU A 174 6.02 -12.02 -0.50
C LEU A 174 5.96 -13.03 0.65
N SER A 175 7.01 -13.84 0.83
CA SER A 175 7.10 -14.81 1.92
C SER A 175 7.13 -14.12 3.29
N SER A 176 7.91 -13.05 3.43
CA SER A 176 7.94 -12.24 4.65
C SER A 176 6.59 -11.58 4.94
N TRP A 177 5.89 -11.11 3.91
CA TRP A 177 4.56 -10.51 4.07
C TRP A 177 3.50 -11.54 4.51
N LEU A 178 3.53 -12.74 3.92
CA LEU A 178 2.68 -13.86 4.33
C LEU A 178 2.93 -14.21 5.80
N ALA A 179 4.19 -14.43 6.19
CA ALA A 179 4.55 -14.74 7.57
C ALA A 179 4.13 -13.63 8.56
N THR A 180 4.29 -12.36 8.17
CA THR A 180 3.83 -11.22 8.98
C THR A 180 2.31 -11.23 9.16
N SER A 181 1.56 -11.55 8.10
CA SER A 181 0.11 -11.62 8.13
C SER A 181 -0.38 -12.77 9.02
N ASP A 182 0.25 -13.94 8.92
CA ASP A 182 -0.05 -15.09 9.78
C ASP A 182 0.22 -14.77 11.26
N ASN A 183 1.34 -14.13 11.56
CA ASN A 183 1.67 -13.71 12.93
C ASN A 183 0.67 -12.69 13.49
N LEU A 184 0.19 -11.76 12.64
CA LEU A 184 -0.84 -10.79 13.01
C LEU A 184 -2.16 -11.50 13.33
N LEU A 185 -2.56 -12.47 12.51
CA LEU A 185 -3.77 -13.26 12.74
C LEU A 185 -3.69 -14.04 14.06
N VAL A 186 -2.58 -14.70 14.34
CA VAL A 186 -2.35 -15.40 15.63
C VAL A 186 -2.45 -14.40 16.79
N SER A 187 -1.81 -13.23 16.67
CA SER A 187 -1.84 -12.20 17.70
C SER A 187 -3.27 -11.68 17.97
N ILE A 188 -4.08 -11.49 16.93
CA ILE A 188 -5.49 -11.11 17.08
C ILE A 188 -6.27 -12.23 17.77
N GLN A 189 -6.08 -13.48 17.36
CA GLN A 189 -6.77 -14.62 17.96
C GLN A 189 -6.45 -14.77 19.45
N ASP A 190 -5.20 -14.55 19.85
CA ASP A 190 -4.80 -14.60 21.25
C ASP A 190 -5.39 -13.43 22.05
N LYS A 191 -5.49 -12.25 21.46
CA LYS A 191 -6.18 -11.10 22.08
C LYS A 191 -7.67 -11.36 22.27
N ILE A 192 -8.33 -12.02 21.32
CA ILE A 192 -9.73 -12.42 21.46
C ILE A 192 -9.89 -13.42 22.61
N LYS A 193 -9.10 -14.50 22.64
CA LYS A 193 -9.14 -15.49 23.72
C LYS A 193 -8.88 -14.85 25.08
N TRP A 194 -7.88 -13.98 25.18
CA TRP A 194 -7.61 -13.24 26.41
C TRP A 194 -8.82 -12.41 26.84
N ALA A 195 -9.42 -11.64 25.93
CA ALA A 195 -10.61 -10.84 26.23
C ALA A 195 -11.80 -11.69 26.70
N ASP A 196 -12.03 -12.84 26.07
CA ASP A 196 -13.07 -13.79 26.47
C ASP A 196 -12.81 -14.33 27.89
N THR A 197 -11.57 -14.74 28.18
CA THR A 197 -11.22 -15.24 29.53
C THR A 197 -11.37 -14.17 30.60
N VAL A 198 -10.96 -12.94 30.33
CA VAL A 198 -11.09 -11.82 31.26
C VAL A 198 -12.55 -11.46 31.47
N SER A 199 -13.35 -11.42 30.40
CA SER A 199 -14.80 -11.19 30.47
C SER A 199 -15.51 -12.26 31.29
N ASP A 200 -15.13 -13.53 31.12
CA ASP A 200 -15.68 -14.63 31.90
C ASP A 200 -15.29 -14.58 33.38
N LEU A 201 -14.05 -14.20 33.69
CA LEU A 201 -13.58 -14.02 35.07
C LEU A 201 -14.29 -12.83 35.74
N ASP A 202 -14.42 -11.70 35.04
CA ASP A 202 -15.11 -10.51 35.55
C ASP A 202 -16.60 -10.79 35.78
N ARG A 203 -17.25 -11.51 34.85
CA ARG A 203 -18.64 -11.96 35.00
C ARG A 203 -18.85 -12.85 36.23
N LYS A 204 -17.94 -13.80 36.46
CA LYS A 204 -17.99 -14.65 37.67
C LYS A 204 -17.77 -13.83 38.93
N HIS A 205 -16.76 -12.98 38.95
CA HIS A 205 -16.45 -12.13 40.09
C HIS A 205 -17.63 -11.21 40.44
N LYS A 206 -18.25 -10.58 39.44
CA LYS A 206 -19.43 -9.75 39.62
C LYS A 206 -20.60 -10.53 40.22
N LYS A 207 -20.86 -11.74 39.73
CA LYS A 207 -21.89 -12.62 40.29
C LYS A 207 -21.61 -12.98 41.74
N ASP A 208 -20.37 -13.37 42.07
CA ASP A 208 -19.99 -13.71 43.45
C ASP A 208 -20.15 -12.51 44.41
N VAL A 209 -19.87 -11.30 43.93
CA VAL A 209 -20.09 -10.06 44.69
C VAL A 209 -21.58 -9.79 44.89
N GLU A 210 -22.40 -9.94 43.85
CA GLU A 210 -23.86 -9.79 43.94
C GLU A 210 -24.47 -10.80 44.92
N ASP A 211 -24.06 -12.07 44.86
CA ASP A 211 -24.54 -13.14 45.75
C ASP A 211 -24.18 -12.84 47.23
N LYS A 212 -22.95 -12.38 47.50
CA LYS A 212 -22.53 -11.96 48.85
C LYS A 212 -23.31 -10.75 49.36
N VAL A 213 -23.60 -9.78 48.48
CA VAL A 213 -24.41 -8.61 48.85
C VAL A 213 -25.82 -9.04 49.24
N GLU A 214 -26.44 -9.95 48.49
CA GLU A 214 -27.77 -10.48 48.82
C GLU A 214 -27.78 -11.32 50.11
N GLU A 215 -26.73 -12.10 50.37
CA GLU A 215 -26.57 -12.82 51.64
C GLU A 215 -26.47 -11.86 52.83
N VAL A 216 -25.62 -10.83 52.72
CA VAL A 216 -25.48 -9.79 53.76
C VAL A 216 -26.81 -9.08 53.99
N LYS A 217 -27.52 -8.67 52.93
CA LYS A 217 -28.87 -8.06 53.03
C LYS A 217 -29.86 -8.98 53.77
N LYS A 218 -29.92 -10.27 53.42
CA LYS A 218 -30.80 -11.25 54.10
C LYS A 218 -30.44 -11.39 55.57
N SER A 219 -29.15 -11.48 55.90
CA SER A 219 -28.69 -11.60 57.29
C SER A 219 -29.01 -10.35 58.13
N LEU A 220 -28.92 -9.16 57.53
CA LEU A 220 -29.32 -7.90 58.16
C LEU A 220 -30.84 -7.83 58.36
N SER A 221 -31.64 -8.25 57.37
CA SER A 221 -33.09 -8.34 57.49
C SER A 221 -33.49 -9.28 58.63
N LEU A 222 -32.90 -10.48 58.70
CA LEU A 222 -33.18 -11.44 59.76
C LEU A 222 -32.80 -10.91 61.15
N LYS A 223 -31.68 -10.17 61.26
CA LYS A 223 -31.30 -9.51 62.52
C LYS A 223 -32.28 -8.41 62.90
N ALA A 224 -32.70 -7.59 61.93
CA ALA A 224 -33.70 -6.55 62.15
C ALA A 224 -35.05 -7.14 62.59
N ASP A 225 -35.47 -8.27 62.01
CA ASP A 225 -36.70 -8.98 62.39
C ASP A 225 -36.62 -9.57 63.81
N ILE A 226 -35.43 -10.04 64.24
CA ILE A 226 -35.20 -10.54 65.61
C ILE A 226 -35.15 -9.40 66.62
N GLU A 227 -34.53 -8.26 66.29
CA GLU A 227 -34.52 -7.07 67.13
C GLU A 227 -35.93 -6.46 67.27
N PHE A 228 -36.76 -6.54 66.22
CA PHE A 228 -38.16 -6.11 66.28
C PHE A 228 -39.02 -7.03 67.16
N ARG A 229 -38.83 -8.36 67.08
CA ARG A 229 -39.50 -9.33 67.98
C ARG A 229 -39.01 -9.29 69.42
N GLY A 230 -37.75 -8.92 69.67
CA GLY A 230 -37.20 -8.73 71.02
C GLY A 230 -37.79 -7.52 71.76
N HIS A 231 -38.41 -6.59 71.04
CA HIS A 231 -39.06 -5.41 71.59
C HIS A 231 -40.59 -5.55 71.76
N GLU A 232 -41.18 -6.69 71.40
CA GLU A 232 -42.65 -6.91 71.39
C GLU A 232 -43.26 -7.39 72.72
N GLU A 233 -42.51 -7.50 73.83
CA GLU A 233 -43.10 -7.86 75.13
C GLU A 233 -43.45 -6.69 76.08
N VAL A 234 -43.21 -5.42 75.72
CA VAL A 234 -43.62 -4.30 76.59
C VAL A 234 -44.08 -3.08 75.78
N PHE A 235 -45.26 -3.16 75.15
CA PHE A 235 -46.35 -2.16 75.17
C PHE A 235 -47.36 -2.44 74.04
N SER A 236 -48.58 -2.81 74.42
CA SER A 236 -49.76 -2.71 73.56
C SER A 236 -50.44 -1.38 73.84
N GLU A 237 -50.70 -0.56 72.80
CA GLU A 237 -52.01 0.05 72.45
C GLU A 237 -51.92 1.21 71.41
N PRO A 238 -53.02 1.56 70.71
CA PRO A 238 -53.03 1.68 69.24
C PRO A 238 -53.26 3.10 68.71
N GLY A 239 -52.99 3.29 67.41
CA GLY A 239 -53.73 4.25 66.59
C GLY A 239 -52.87 5.13 65.68
N GLY A 240 -53.10 5.04 64.37
CA GLY A 240 -52.64 6.03 63.41
C GLY A 240 -52.33 5.47 62.04
N VAL A 241 -53.36 5.27 61.22
CA VAL A 241 -53.24 5.08 59.76
C VAL A 241 -52.63 6.37 59.19
N MET A 242 -51.47 6.31 58.54
CA MET A 242 -51.02 7.36 57.63
C MET A 242 -50.61 6.78 56.29
N ASP A 243 -51.29 7.31 55.28
CA ASP A 243 -51.25 6.97 53.87
C ASP A 243 -49.86 7.17 53.25
N TYR A 244 -49.57 6.31 52.29
CA TYR A 244 -48.38 6.35 51.44
C TYR A 244 -48.45 7.50 50.44
N GLU A 245 -47.37 8.29 50.30
CA GLU A 245 -47.05 8.90 49.02
C GLU A 245 -45.60 8.60 48.61
N GLU A 246 -45.51 7.92 47.48
CA GLU A 246 -44.32 7.41 46.80
C GLU A 246 -43.77 8.49 45.87
N ASP A 247 -42.72 9.22 46.27
CA ASP A 247 -42.08 10.20 45.38
C ASP A 247 -40.78 9.63 44.75
N ARG A 248 -41.00 8.76 43.77
CA ARG A 248 -39.99 8.40 42.76
C ARG A 248 -40.13 9.37 41.59
N SER A 249 -39.13 10.23 41.36
CA SER A 249 -38.46 10.45 40.05
C SER A 249 -37.76 11.81 39.95
N ARG A 250 -36.42 11.82 39.89
CA ARG A 250 -35.64 12.97 39.38
C ARG A 250 -35.34 12.78 37.89
N PRO A 251 -35.73 13.71 36.98
CA PRO A 251 -35.35 13.62 35.58
C PRO A 251 -33.97 14.26 35.35
N LYS A 252 -33.00 13.49 34.80
CA LYS A 252 -31.75 14.04 34.27
C LYS A 252 -31.99 14.60 32.86
N ARG A 253 -31.95 15.93 32.74
CA ARG A 253 -32.04 16.67 31.48
C ARG A 253 -30.83 16.40 30.59
N ARG A 254 -31.09 15.98 29.34
CA ARG A 254 -30.14 15.83 28.24
C ARG A 254 -29.47 17.18 27.90
N ARG A 255 -28.16 17.17 27.61
CA ARG A 255 -27.48 18.28 26.93
C ARG A 255 -27.64 18.12 25.41
N HIS A 256 -27.92 19.22 24.71
CA HIS A 256 -27.91 19.31 23.25
C HIS A 256 -26.48 19.50 22.69
N PRO A 257 -26.20 19.11 21.44
CA PRO A 257 -24.92 19.39 20.80
C PRO A 257 -24.85 20.84 20.32
N ILE A 258 -23.66 21.42 20.41
CA ILE A 258 -23.31 22.75 19.88
C ILE A 258 -22.92 22.58 18.41
N SER A 259 -23.46 23.44 17.55
CA SER A 259 -23.07 23.61 16.14
C SER A 259 -21.72 24.31 15.99
#